data_AF-A0A821BLI5-F1
#
_entry.id   AF-A0A821BLI5-F1
#
_cell.length_a   1.000
_cell.length_b   1.000
_cell.length_c   1.000
_cell.angle_alpha   90.00
_cell.angle_beta   90.00
_cell.angle_gamma   90.00
#
_symmetry.space_group_name_H-M   'P 1'
#
loop_
_entity.id
_entity.type
_entity.pdbx_description
1 polymer ?
#
loop_
_entity_poly.entity_id
_entity_poly.type
_entity_poly.pdbx_seq_one_letter_code
_entity_poly.pdbx_strand_id
1 'polypeptide(L)'
;MDSLRLLIDQIRELTKEIKEIHKKKLEPPADPRLGEKLDHEIAVIKRLASDIAPKLKVLEQVHQGQHENKGSAQWRIAEFQIFNITREFRDAMNQYNQECLDHRERCKKAILCEFEMSEY
;
A
#
# COMPACT_ATOMS: atom_id res chain seq x y z
N MET A 1 -6.41 14.85 -11.94
CA MET A 1 -5.45 14.84 -10.83
C MET A 1 -6.12 14.33 -9.55
N ASP A 2 -7.36 14.74 -9.29
CA ASP A 2 -8.14 14.38 -8.09
C ASP A 2 -8.31 12.87 -7.87
N SER A 3 -8.44 12.09 -8.95
CA SER A 3 -8.60 10.64 -8.84
C SER A 3 -7.39 9.92 -8.24
N LEU A 4 -6.16 10.36 -8.52
CA LEU A 4 -4.96 9.71 -7.96
C LEU A 4 -4.76 10.07 -6.49
N ARG A 5 -5.07 11.31 -6.11
CA ARG A 5 -5.09 11.72 -4.71
C ARG A 5 -6.11 10.91 -3.92
N LEU A 6 -7.32 10.73 -4.47
CA LEU A 6 -8.36 9.93 -3.83
C LEU A 6 -7.91 8.47 -3.63
N LEU A 7 -7.29 7.87 -4.65
CA LEU A 7 -6.78 6.50 -4.57
C LEU A 7 -5.64 6.36 -3.53
N ILE A 8 -4.75 7.35 -3.42
CA ILE A 8 -3.72 7.37 -2.38
C ILE A 8 -4.34 7.54 -0.99
N ASP A 9 -5.33 8.42 -0.84
CA ASP A 9 -6.03 8.62 0.42
C ASP A 9 -6.73 7.33 0.86
N GLN A 10 -7.35 6.59 -0.08
CA GLN A 10 -7.91 5.27 0.16
C GLN A 10 -6.85 4.27 0.66
N ILE A 11 -5.67 4.20 0.03
CA ILE A 11 -4.59 3.33 0.52
C ILE A 11 -4.15 3.73 1.93
N ARG A 12 -4.08 5.02 2.24
CA ARG A 12 -3.72 5.51 3.58
C ARG A 12 -4.78 5.15 4.61
N GLU A 13 -6.05 5.22 4.25
CA GLU A 13 -7.18 4.83 5.12
C GLU A 13 -7.15 3.33 5.39
N LEU A 14 -7.03 2.50 4.35
CA LEU A 14 -6.88 1.03 4.48
C LEU A 14 -5.64 0.65 5.30
N THR A 15 -4.53 1.38 5.17
CA THR A 15 -3.34 1.15 5.99
C THR A 15 -3.57 1.47 7.47
N LYS A 16 -4.41 2.47 7.78
CA LYS A 16 -4.80 2.76 9.17
C LYS A 16 -5.75 1.69 9.72
N GLU A 17 -6.71 1.24 8.92
CA GLU A 17 -7.62 0.16 9.31
C GLU A 17 -6.85 -1.13 9.59
N ILE A 18 -5.88 -1.50 8.75
CA ILE A 18 -4.96 -2.62 9.00
C ILE A 18 -4.22 -2.46 10.33
N LYS A 19 -3.70 -1.27 10.66
CA LYS A 19 -3.02 -1.02 11.94
C LYS A 19 -3.96 -1.20 13.13
N GLU A 20 -5.20 -0.74 13.02
CA GLU A 20 -6.22 -0.93 14.06
C GLU A 20 -6.63 -2.40 14.20
N ILE A 21 -6.76 -3.13 13.09
CA ILE A 21 -7.02 -4.58 13.09
C ILE A 21 -5.84 -5.33 13.71
N HIS A 22 -4.60 -4.96 13.38
CA HIS A 22 -3.38 -5.51 13.98
C HIS A 22 -3.32 -5.26 15.49
N LYS A 23 -3.65 -4.05 15.93
CA LYS A 23 -3.72 -3.69 17.34
C LYS A 23 -4.77 -4.55 18.07
N LYS A 24 -5.98 -4.66 17.51
CA LYS A 24 -7.06 -5.50 18.06
C LYS A 24 -6.72 -7.00 18.04
N LYS A 25 -5.95 -7.48 17.07
CA LYS A 25 -5.46 -8.87 17.02
C LYS A 25 -4.44 -9.15 18.13
N LEU A 26 -3.69 -8.13 18.56
CA LEU A 26 -2.71 -8.25 19.65
C LEU A 26 -3.39 -8.23 21.03
N GLU A 27 -4.58 -7.64 21.15
CA GLU A 27 -5.37 -7.63 22.38
C GLU A 27 -6.09 -8.98 22.57
N PRO A 28 -5.89 -9.71 23.69
CA PRO A 28 -6.67 -10.90 23.98
C PRO A 28 -8.11 -10.53 24.38
N PRO A 29 -9.15 -11.22 23.86
CA PRO A 29 -9.11 -12.41 23.00
C PRO A 29 -8.92 -12.08 21.51
N ALA A 30 -7.94 -12.74 20.87
CA ALA A 30 -7.70 -12.59 19.44
C ALA A 30 -8.81 -13.28 18.62
N ASP A 31 -9.63 -12.49 17.94
CA ASP A 31 -10.74 -12.99 17.14
C ASP A 31 -10.23 -13.51 15.77
N PRO A 32 -10.49 -14.78 15.40
CA PRO A 32 -10.03 -15.37 14.14
C PRO A 32 -10.57 -14.66 12.89
N ARG A 33 -11.70 -13.94 13.01
CA ARG A 33 -12.30 -13.16 11.91
C ARG A 33 -11.47 -11.93 11.51
N LEU A 34 -10.56 -11.49 12.38
CA LEU A 34 -9.64 -10.39 12.08
C LEU A 34 -8.59 -10.79 11.03
N GLY A 35 -8.24 -12.08 10.94
CA GLY A 35 -7.32 -12.59 9.92
C GLY A 35 -7.88 -12.48 8.50
N GLU A 36 -9.13 -12.91 8.29
CA GLU A 36 -9.80 -12.81 6.98
C GLU A 36 -10.04 -11.36 6.57
N LYS A 37 -10.43 -10.50 7.52
CA LYS A 37 -10.54 -9.06 7.25
C LYS A 37 -9.21 -8.45 6.81
N LEU A 38 -8.12 -8.82 7.47
CA LEU A 38 -6.79 -8.35 7.10
C LEU A 38 -6.40 -8.78 5.68
N ASP A 39 -6.65 -10.04 5.31
CA ASP A 39 -6.34 -10.55 3.97
C ASP A 39 -7.16 -9.85 2.88
N HIS A 40 -8.44 -9.57 3.18
CA HIS A 40 -9.30 -8.78 2.30
C HIS A 40 -8.77 -7.36 2.09
N GLU A 41 -8.42 -6.66 3.16
CA GLU A 41 -7.86 -5.30 3.13
C GLU A 41 -6.55 -5.26 2.33
N ILE A 42 -5.68 -6.25 2.55
CA ILE A 42 -4.44 -6.47 1.80
C ILE A 42 -4.72 -6.65 0.29
N ALA A 43 -5.72 -7.45 -0.07
CA ALA A 43 -6.09 -7.66 -1.46
C ALA A 43 -6.61 -6.37 -2.12
N VAL A 44 -7.34 -5.54 -1.39
CA VAL A 44 -7.82 -4.23 -1.86
C VAL A 44 -6.65 -3.27 -2.08
N ILE A 45 -5.71 -3.17 -1.14
CA ILE A 45 -4.50 -2.32 -1.30
C ILE A 45 -3.69 -2.75 -2.53
N LYS A 46 -3.51 -4.06 -2.74
CA LYS A 46 -2.81 -4.58 -3.94
C LYS A 46 -3.52 -4.19 -5.22
N ARG A 47 -4.86 -4.29 -5.28
CA ARG A 47 -5.65 -3.86 -6.44
C ARG A 47 -5.50 -2.35 -6.70
N LEU A 48 -5.60 -1.53 -5.66
CA LEU A 48 -5.41 -0.08 -5.78
C LEU A 48 -3.99 0.26 -6.26
N ALA A 49 -2.97 -0.41 -5.74
CA ALA A 49 -1.59 -0.25 -6.20
C ALA A 49 -1.41 -0.63 -7.67
N SER A 50 -2.05 -1.71 -8.13
CA SER A 50 -2.07 -2.11 -9.54
C SER A 50 -2.81 -1.12 -10.45
N ASP A 51 -3.73 -0.32 -9.92
CA ASP A 51 -4.42 0.74 -10.68
C ASP A 51 -3.62 2.05 -10.71
N ILE A 52 -2.98 2.43 -9.58
CA ILE A 52 -2.14 3.62 -9.45
C ILE A 52 -0.84 3.48 -10.25
N ALA A 53 -0.16 2.34 -10.17
CA ALA A 53 1.14 2.12 -10.82
C ALA A 53 1.18 2.46 -12.32
N PRO A 54 0.26 1.95 -13.18
CA PRO A 54 0.25 2.28 -14.59
C PRO A 54 -0.14 3.75 -14.84
N LYS A 55 -1.09 4.31 -14.06
CA LYS A 55 -1.50 5.71 -14.18
C LYS A 55 -0.36 6.68 -13.85
N LEU A 56 0.40 6.38 -12.80
CA LEU A 56 1.57 7.15 -12.37
C LEU A 56 2.66 7.12 -13.46
N LYS A 57 2.95 5.93 -14.00
CA LYS A 57 3.94 5.74 -15.08
C LYS A 57 3.56 6.50 -16.36
N VAL A 58 2.29 6.48 -16.74
CA VAL A 58 1.79 7.25 -17.90
C VAL A 58 1.94 8.75 -17.67
N LEU A 59 1.61 9.25 -16.47
CA LEU A 59 1.79 10.66 -16.14
C LEU A 59 3.26 11.09 -16.18
N GLU A 60 4.16 10.28 -15.64
CA GLU A 60 5.61 10.54 -15.71
C GLU A 60 6.12 10.55 -17.15
N GLN A 61 5.67 9.61 -18.00
CA GLN A 61 6.05 9.55 -19.42
C GLN A 61 5.52 10.74 -20.23
N VAL A 62 4.25 11.11 -20.02
CA VAL A 62 3.64 12.29 -20.67
C VAL A 62 4.37 13.56 -20.24
N HIS A 63 4.73 13.67 -18.96
CA HIS A 63 5.47 14.80 -18.41
C HIS A 63 6.89 14.92 -18.98
N GLN A 64 7.61 13.80 -19.13
CA GLN A 64 8.95 13.76 -19.74
C GLN A 64 8.93 14.08 -21.25
N GLY A 65 7.89 13.64 -21.97
CA GLY A 65 7.73 13.83 -23.42
C GLY A 65 7.39 15.26 -23.83
N GLN A 66 6.83 16.07 -22.93
CA GLN A 66 6.54 17.48 -23.19
C GLN A 66 7.81 18.36 -23.10
N HIS A 67 8.68 18.26 -24.11
CA HIS A 67 9.91 19.05 -24.20
C HIS A 67 9.66 20.54 -24.47
N GLU A 68 8.59 20.89 -25.19
CA GLU A 68 8.28 22.28 -25.58
C GLU A 68 7.76 23.16 -24.43
N ASN A 69 7.29 22.57 -23.32
CA ASN A 69 6.61 23.32 -22.25
C ASN A 69 7.36 23.29 -20.89
N LYS A 70 8.59 22.77 -20.87
CA LYS A 70 9.44 22.58 -19.66
C LYS A 70 9.75 23.88 -18.90
N GLY A 71 9.61 25.04 -19.53
CA GLY A 71 9.81 26.34 -18.91
C GLY A 71 8.58 26.93 -18.22
N SER A 72 7.38 26.39 -18.46
CA SER A 72 6.14 27.00 -17.94
C SER A 72 5.96 26.75 -16.44
N ALA A 73 5.40 27.73 -15.72
CA ALA A 73 5.05 27.57 -14.31
C ALA A 73 4.05 26.41 -14.09
N GLN A 74 3.12 26.22 -15.03
CA GLN A 74 2.15 25.13 -14.99
C GLN A 74 2.84 23.76 -15.09
N TRP A 75 3.86 23.63 -15.94
CA TRP A 75 4.65 22.40 -16.06
C TRP A 75 5.41 22.09 -14.76
N ARG A 76 6.06 23.09 -14.15
CA ARG A 76 6.75 22.91 -12.85
C ARG A 76 5.79 22.53 -11.72
N ILE A 77 4.57 23.08 -11.70
CA ILE A 77 3.54 22.70 -10.72
C ILE A 77 3.08 21.27 -10.95
N ALA A 78 2.84 20.87 -12.20
CA ALA A 78 2.45 19.49 -12.53
C ALA A 78 3.56 18.48 -12.18
N GLU A 79 4.83 18.82 -12.46
CA GLU A 79 6.01 18.03 -12.07
C GLU A 79 6.04 17.78 -10.57
N PHE A 80 5.90 18.86 -9.80
CA PHE A 80 5.91 18.80 -8.35
C PHE A 80 4.75 17.96 -7.82
N GLN A 81 3.55 18.07 -8.41
CA GLN A 81 2.40 17.26 -8.04
C GLN A 81 2.63 15.77 -8.33
N ILE A 82 3.13 15.41 -9.52
CA ILE A 82 3.44 14.02 -9.87
C ILE A 82 4.50 13.47 -8.92
N PHE A 83 5.59 14.20 -8.68
CA PHE A 83 6.64 13.80 -7.75
C PHE A 83 6.11 13.58 -6.33
N ASN A 84 5.28 14.51 -5.83
CA ASN A 84 4.73 14.42 -4.48
C ASN A 84 3.77 13.22 -4.35
N ILE A 85 2.91 12.99 -5.35
CA ILE A 85 2.01 11.83 -5.43
C ILE A 85 2.80 10.52 -5.46
N THR A 86 3.85 10.43 -6.29
CA THR A 86 4.73 9.25 -6.37
C THR A 86 5.40 8.95 -5.04
N ARG A 87 5.91 9.99 -4.37
CA ARG A 87 6.55 9.86 -3.06
C ARG A 87 5.57 9.40 -1.99
N GLU A 88 4.39 10.00 -1.94
CA GLU A 88 3.36 9.67 -0.94
C GLU A 88 2.83 8.23 -1.14
N PHE A 89 2.62 7.82 -2.39
CA PHE A 89 2.27 6.44 -2.73
C PHE A 89 3.37 5.45 -2.32
N ARG A 90 4.64 5.75 -2.61
CA ARG A 90 5.76 4.89 -2.21
C ARG A 90 5.88 4.76 -0.70
N ASP A 91 5.67 5.85 0.05
CA ASP A 91 5.71 5.83 1.51
C ASP A 91 4.59 4.96 2.09
N ALA A 92 3.35 5.14 1.60
CA ALA A 92 2.21 4.32 1.99
C ALA A 92 2.43 2.83 1.67
N MET A 93 2.96 2.51 0.48
CA MET A 93 3.31 1.15 0.10
C MET A 93 4.46 0.57 0.92
N ASN A 94 5.42 1.38 1.37
CA ASN A 94 6.53 0.92 2.19
C ASN A 94 6.08 0.60 3.62
N GLN A 95 5.24 1.47 4.21
CA GLN A 95 4.60 1.20 5.50
C GLN A 95 3.75 -0.07 5.43
N TYR A 96 2.95 -0.21 4.38
CA TYR A 96 2.17 -1.42 4.12
C TYR A 96 3.06 -2.67 3.96
N ASN A 97 4.16 -2.59 3.20
CA ASN A 97 5.08 -3.71 3.01
C ASN A 97 5.74 -4.14 4.33
N GLN A 98 6.08 -3.20 5.22
CA GLN A 98 6.60 -3.53 6.55
C GLN A 98 5.56 -4.27 7.40
N GLU A 99 4.32 -3.77 7.46
CA GLU A 99 3.23 -4.43 8.20
C GLU A 99 2.90 -5.81 7.63
N CYS A 100 2.93 -5.96 6.30
CA CYS A 100 2.70 -7.24 5.64
C CYS A 100 3.85 -8.23 5.87
N LEU A 101 5.09 -7.76 5.96
CA LEU A 101 6.26 -8.59 6.32
C LEU A 101 6.16 -9.09 7.76
N ASP A 102 5.83 -8.22 8.72
CA ASP A 102 5.63 -8.60 10.13
C ASP A 102 4.54 -9.68 10.27
N HIS A 103 3.43 -9.50 9.54
CA HIS A 103 2.37 -10.50 9.49
C HIS A 103 2.83 -11.85 8.88
N ARG A 104 3.52 -11.80 7.74
CA ARG A 104 4.02 -12.99 7.05
C ARG A 104 5.02 -13.75 7.93
N GLU A 105 5.88 -13.04 8.66
CA GLU A 105 6.87 -13.64 9.55
C GLU A 105 6.22 -14.36 10.74
N ARG A 106 5.15 -13.77 11.31
CA ARG A 106 4.34 -14.41 12.38
C ARG A 106 3.55 -15.62 11.87
N CYS A 107 2.94 -15.54 10.68
CA CYS A 107 2.26 -16.68 10.07
C CYS A 107 3.23 -17.81 9.65
N LYS A 108 4.46 -17.48 9.23
CA LYS A 108 5.50 -18.48 8.94
C LYS A 108 5.91 -19.26 10.18
N LYS A 109 6.03 -18.59 11.34
CA LYS A 109 6.32 -19.24 12.62
C LYS A 109 5.20 -20.19 13.06
N ALA A 110 3.92 -19.85 12.80
CA ALA A 110 2.80 -20.73 13.13
C ALA A 110 2.79 -22.01 12.29
N ILE A 111 3.03 -21.91 10.97
CA ILE A 111 3.08 -23.06 10.06
C ILE A 111 4.29 -23.96 10.33
N LEU A 112 5.44 -23.40 10.70
CA LEU A 112 6.62 -24.19 11.09
C LEU A 112 6.37 -24.97 12.39
N CYS A 113 5.63 -24.40 13.34
CA CYS A 113 5.29 -25.06 14.60
C CYS A 113 4.30 -26.25 14.41
N GLU A 114 3.45 -26.23 13.39
CA GLU A 114 2.62 -27.39 13.02
C GLU A 114 3.42 -28.53 12.37
N PHE A 115 4.53 -28.22 11.69
CA PHE A 115 5.35 -29.24 11.02
C PHE A 115 6.24 -30.00 12.00
N GLU A 116 6.75 -29.36 13.06
CA GLU A 116 7.53 -30.04 14.12
C GLU A 116 6.68 -30.98 14.99
N MET A 117 5.36 -30.80 15.04
CA MET A 117 4.44 -31.69 15.78
C MET A 117 4.01 -32.94 15.00
N SER A 118 4.33 -33.03 13.70
CA SER A 118 4.04 -34.20 12.86
C SER A 118 5.23 -35.16 12.72
N GLU A 119 6.35 -34.89 13.37
CA GLU A 119 7.51 -35.80 13.49
C GLU A 119 7.69 -36.35 14.92
N TYR A 120 6.59 -36.67 15.61
CA TYR A 120 6.59 -37.47 16.84
C TYR A 120 5.55 -38.58 16.81
#